data_AF-A0A961VLE5-F1
#
_entry.id   AF-A0A961VLE5-F1
#
_cell.length_a   1.000
_cell.length_b   1.000
_cell.length_c   1.000
_cell.angle_alpha   90.00
_cell.angle_beta   90.00
_cell.angle_gamma   90.00
#
_symmetry.space_group_name_H-M   'P 1'
#
loop_
_entity.id
_entity.type
_entity.pdbx_description
1 polymer ?
#
loop_
_entity_poly.entity_id
_entity_poly.type
_entity_poly.pdbx_seq_one_letter_code
_entity_poly.pdbx_strand_id
1 'polypeptide(L)'
;MNDFYSVLTQSIIDRGLRSARDREATYSQARTAMIRRLWSYDPPLAEDEIDARIGQFDLAVDQIESNVLEVFERMPEPELDVEPPRDEPPPIIDGYDREADYAPAFGPGPAEADAYDGTDGYGYPEEPVRPPPPQNSKERGSLVDLLSTLDIRSMAVEAALNSDPNDFPEPPAEQPPPGSVVEEDEPEEDVRSLLPVPVTEARDIASYSYSYEEEAVLVEPPPRPATRPAPRSRAPAPESRPSPTGPRRQSRPRPQAKRPPRGRPRRKAVTHRRSPSDGQFSRRQLGILIGVVGVLAVALIAVTAYILMPAGTDRPALANAPGTPAAAPPSANGLPPLTNGTIHRFVLFDGSDPTVFDTDPSNPVRFDGETARVATSSASAGARALVGPGLAARLGGHTVNVIVVARSARENGAANLRFALQSGLAVSYWKTASLTQELEPISLTWRVPTLRTDPKGDSIVIEPGIPGDGTGTEISAIVVDVLD
;
A
#
# COMPACT_ATOMS: atom_id res chain seq x y z
N MET A 1 13.44 -19.34 27.18
CA MET A 1 12.93 -18.55 26.05
C MET A 1 13.93 -18.74 24.95
N ASN A 2 13.54 -19.27 23.78
CA ASN A 2 14.46 -19.29 22.64
C ASN A 2 14.70 -17.85 22.24
N ASP A 3 15.96 -17.45 22.12
CA ASP A 3 16.31 -16.14 21.60
C ASP A 3 15.75 -16.01 20.19
N PHE A 4 15.05 -14.91 19.93
CA PHE A 4 14.51 -14.58 18.61
C PHE A 4 15.57 -14.72 17.51
N TYR A 5 16.83 -14.43 17.86
CA TYR A 5 18.00 -14.54 17.00
C TYR A 5 18.30 -15.97 16.52
N SER A 6 18.14 -16.98 17.38
CA SER A 6 18.36 -18.37 16.98
C SER A 6 17.27 -18.84 16.00
N VAL A 7 16.04 -18.36 16.18
CA VAL A 7 14.92 -18.65 15.28
C VAL A 7 15.13 -18.00 13.92
N LEU A 8 15.58 -16.73 13.90
CA LEU A 8 15.86 -16.02 12.66
C LEU A 8 17.02 -16.67 11.88
N THR A 9 18.11 -17.00 12.57
CA THR A 9 19.27 -17.71 12.01
C THR A 9 18.86 -19.05 11.40
N GLN A 10 18.12 -19.88 12.16
CA GLN A 10 17.63 -21.16 11.67
C GLN A 10 16.70 -20.98 10.46
N SER A 11 15.82 -19.98 10.46
CA SER A 11 14.93 -19.71 9.33
C SER A 11 15.69 -19.31 8.05
N ILE A 12 16.83 -18.62 8.17
CA ILE A 12 17.65 -18.23 7.01
C ILE A 12 18.36 -19.46 6.44
N ILE A 13 18.89 -20.31 7.32
CA ILE A 13 19.56 -21.57 6.97
C ILE A 13 18.56 -22.54 6.32
N ASP A 14 17.39 -22.76 6.93
CA ASP A 14 16.35 -23.68 6.45
C ASP A 14 15.79 -23.26 5.07
N ARG A 15 15.73 -21.96 4.80
CA ARG A 15 15.31 -21.40 3.50
C ARG A 15 16.43 -21.39 2.47
N GLY A 16 17.67 -21.69 2.87
CA GLY A 16 18.82 -21.68 1.97
C GLY A 16 19.10 -20.32 1.35
N LEU A 17 18.87 -19.21 2.08
CA LEU A 17 19.08 -17.84 1.58
C LEU A 17 20.58 -17.51 1.49
N ARG A 18 21.27 -18.10 0.51
CA ARG A 18 22.72 -17.93 0.30
C ARG A 18 23.09 -16.57 -0.28
N SER A 19 22.18 -15.92 -1.00
CA SER A 19 22.37 -14.58 -1.56
C SER A 19 22.27 -13.51 -0.47
N ALA A 20 23.26 -12.61 -0.41
CA ALA A 20 23.24 -11.47 0.51
C ALA A 20 22.00 -10.59 0.32
N ARG A 21 21.58 -10.37 -0.94
CA ARG A 21 20.40 -9.58 -1.28
C ARG A 21 19.10 -10.15 -0.70
N ASP A 22 18.95 -11.48 -0.70
CA ASP A 22 17.74 -12.13 -0.19
C ASP A 22 17.68 -12.12 1.33
N ARG A 23 18.85 -12.21 1.99
CA ARG A 23 18.97 -12.04 3.45
C ARG A 23 18.67 -10.59 3.86
N GLU A 24 19.24 -9.62 3.17
CA GLU A 24 18.97 -8.18 3.39
C GLU A 24 17.47 -7.86 3.29
N ALA A 25 16.79 -8.38 2.26
CA ALA A 25 15.34 -8.23 2.13
C ALA A 25 14.58 -8.82 3.32
N THR A 26 15.03 -9.98 3.83
CA THR A 26 14.45 -10.63 5.01
C THR A 26 14.67 -9.80 6.28
N TYR A 27 15.86 -9.21 6.47
CA TYR A 27 16.14 -8.32 7.61
C TYR A 27 15.36 -7.02 7.55
N SER A 28 15.24 -6.41 6.36
CA SER A 28 14.44 -5.20 6.17
C SER A 28 12.96 -5.43 6.54
N GLN A 29 12.41 -6.59 6.16
CA GLN A 29 11.06 -6.99 6.56
C GLN A 29 10.94 -7.19 8.08
N ALA A 30 11.92 -7.87 8.70
CA ALA A 30 11.94 -8.09 10.15
C ALA A 30 12.07 -6.77 10.93
N ARG A 31 12.93 -5.86 10.48
CA ARG A 31 13.11 -4.51 11.04
C ARG A 31 11.80 -3.72 11.01
N THR A 32 11.12 -3.70 9.86
CA THR A 32 9.83 -3.01 9.70
C THR A 32 8.77 -3.57 10.64
N ALA A 33 8.69 -4.90 10.77
CA ALA A 33 7.75 -5.55 11.68
C ALA A 33 8.07 -5.24 13.16
N MET A 34 9.34 -5.19 13.52
CA MET A 34 9.78 -4.82 14.86
C MET A 34 9.44 -3.37 15.19
N ILE A 35 9.73 -2.42 14.29
CA ILE A 35 9.38 -1.00 14.48
C ILE A 35 7.88 -0.88 14.73
N ARG A 36 7.03 -1.43 13.86
CA ARG A 36 5.56 -1.41 14.05
C ARG A 36 5.13 -1.95 15.41
N ARG A 37 5.80 -2.99 15.90
CA ARG A 37 5.54 -3.56 17.23
C ARG A 37 5.95 -2.62 18.36
N LEU A 38 7.10 -1.95 18.27
CA LEU A 38 7.57 -0.98 19.25
C LEU A 38 6.60 0.21 19.38
N TRP A 39 6.05 0.67 18.26
CA TRP A 39 5.03 1.72 18.25
C TRP A 39 3.65 1.27 18.78
N SER A 40 3.41 -0.03 18.91
CA SER A 40 2.11 -0.58 19.35
C SER A 40 1.98 -0.80 20.86
N TYR A 41 3.02 -0.51 21.65
CA TYR A 41 2.97 -0.63 23.11
C TYR A 41 2.06 0.43 23.73
N ASP A 42 1.37 0.06 24.81
CA ASP A 42 0.52 0.94 25.62
C ASP A 42 0.94 0.84 27.10
N PRO A 43 1.54 1.89 27.70
CA PRO A 43 1.84 3.20 27.09
C PRO A 43 2.90 3.11 25.98
N PRO A 44 2.89 4.04 25.00
CA PRO A 44 3.92 4.08 23.96
C PRO A 44 5.31 4.23 24.59
N LEU A 45 6.28 3.50 24.04
CA LEU A 45 7.68 3.63 24.45
C LEU A 45 8.19 5.03 24.11
N ALA A 46 9.13 5.53 24.92
CA ALA A 46 9.82 6.78 24.61
C ALA A 46 10.66 6.60 23.33
N GLU A 47 10.81 7.69 22.56
CA GLU A 47 11.47 7.66 21.24
C GLU A 47 12.92 7.16 21.33
N ASP A 48 13.63 7.60 22.36
CA ASP A 48 14.99 7.17 22.72
C ASP A 48 15.09 5.68 23.04
N GLU A 49 14.05 5.07 23.62
CA GLU A 49 14.01 3.61 23.84
C GLU A 49 13.74 2.85 22.54
N ILE A 50 12.89 3.40 21.67
CA ILE A 50 12.64 2.82 20.35
C ILE A 50 13.93 2.80 19.53
N ASP A 51 14.67 3.91 19.50
CA ASP A 51 15.94 4.02 18.79
C ASP A 51 17.00 3.07 19.36
N ALA A 52 17.12 2.97 20.69
CA ALA A 52 18.03 2.04 21.33
C ALA A 52 17.73 0.58 20.95
N ARG A 53 16.45 0.20 20.88
CA ARG A 53 16.03 -1.16 20.48
C ARG A 53 16.25 -1.42 18.99
N ILE A 54 16.08 -0.40 18.14
CA ILE A 54 16.43 -0.50 16.72
C ILE A 54 17.94 -0.70 16.55
N GLY A 55 18.77 0.06 17.26
CA GLY A 55 20.22 -0.12 17.24
C GLY A 55 20.67 -1.50 17.72
N GLN A 56 20.05 -2.03 18.78
CA GLN A 56 20.31 -3.41 19.25
C GLN A 56 19.94 -4.47 18.21
N PHE A 57 18.86 -4.25 17.45
CA PHE A 57 18.49 -5.15 16.38
C PHE A 57 19.50 -5.11 15.23
N ASP A 58 19.91 -3.92 14.80
CA ASP A 58 20.87 -3.75 13.71
C ASP A 58 22.22 -4.41 14.07
N LEU A 59 22.73 -4.23 15.30
CA LEU A 59 23.92 -4.96 15.81
C LEU A 59 23.75 -6.48 15.82
N ALA A 60 22.56 -6.97 16.16
CA ALA A 60 22.28 -8.40 16.17
C ALA A 60 22.18 -8.98 14.75
N VAL A 61 21.72 -8.20 13.77
CA VAL A 61 21.73 -8.60 12.35
C VAL A 61 23.16 -8.81 11.88
N ASP A 62 24.09 -7.92 12.23
CA ASP A 62 25.50 -8.07 11.88
C ASP A 62 26.09 -9.36 12.47
N GLN A 63 25.76 -9.67 13.73
CA GLN A 63 26.19 -10.92 14.37
C GLN A 63 25.58 -12.15 13.69
N ILE A 64 24.31 -12.09 13.29
CA ILE A 64 23.64 -13.18 12.56
C ILE A 64 24.30 -13.38 11.21
N GLU A 65 24.58 -12.33 10.44
CA GLU A 65 25.25 -12.43 9.14
C GLU A 65 26.61 -13.12 9.27
N SER A 66 27.42 -12.73 10.26
CA SER A 66 28.70 -13.39 10.52
C SER A 66 28.54 -14.90 10.79
N ASN A 67 27.57 -15.30 11.63
CA ASN A 67 27.31 -16.70 11.93
C ASN A 67 26.74 -17.47 10.73
N VAL A 68 25.85 -16.86 9.97
CA VAL A 68 25.21 -17.47 8.79
C VAL A 68 26.25 -17.72 7.70
N LEU A 69 27.17 -16.77 7.48
CA LEU A 69 28.30 -16.94 6.56
C LEU A 69 29.19 -18.10 6.99
N GLU A 70 29.58 -18.17 8.27
CA GLU A 70 30.39 -19.28 8.79
C GLU A 70 29.70 -20.65 8.62
N VAL A 71 28.38 -20.70 8.82
CA VAL A 71 27.60 -21.93 8.61
C VAL A 71 27.52 -22.30 7.13
N PHE A 72 27.29 -21.34 6.23
CA PHE A 72 27.22 -21.61 4.79
C PHE A 72 28.56 -21.98 4.18
N GLU A 73 29.68 -21.46 4.69
CA GLU A 73 31.03 -21.88 4.31
C GLU A 73 31.34 -23.32 4.75
N ARG A 74 30.82 -23.74 5.91
CA ARG A 74 30.98 -25.11 6.42
C ARG A 74 30.03 -26.12 5.80
N MET A 75 28.88 -25.67 5.31
CA MET A 75 27.98 -26.55 4.57
C MET A 75 28.63 -26.89 3.24
N PRO A 76 28.77 -28.18 2.89
CA PRO A 76 29.20 -28.54 1.55
C PRO A 76 28.30 -27.82 0.57
N GLU A 77 28.89 -27.23 -0.48
CA GLU A 77 28.09 -26.79 -1.60
C GLU A 77 27.18 -27.95 -1.97
N PRO A 78 25.85 -27.73 -2.07
CA PRO A 78 24.98 -28.79 -2.52
C PRO A 78 25.57 -29.21 -3.85
N GLU A 79 26.11 -30.45 -3.90
CA GLU A 79 26.43 -31.07 -5.17
C GLU A 79 25.15 -30.89 -5.95
N LEU A 80 25.20 -30.02 -6.97
CA LEU A 80 24.09 -29.80 -7.86
C LEU A 80 23.79 -31.19 -8.34
N ASP A 81 22.74 -31.81 -7.77
CA ASP A 81 22.32 -33.16 -8.10
C ASP A 81 22.28 -33.14 -9.61
N VAL A 82 23.30 -33.77 -10.23
CA VAL A 82 23.53 -33.70 -11.66
C VAL A 82 22.21 -34.18 -12.21
N GLU A 83 21.43 -33.25 -12.78
CA GLU A 83 20.04 -33.48 -13.14
C GLU A 83 20.06 -34.84 -13.84
N PRO A 84 19.45 -35.89 -13.23
CA PRO A 84 19.63 -37.25 -13.73
C PRO A 84 19.33 -37.16 -15.22
N PRO A 85 20.27 -37.62 -16.07
CA PRO A 85 20.31 -37.27 -17.48
C PRO A 85 18.89 -37.35 -17.99
N ARG A 86 18.31 -36.19 -18.33
CA ARG A 86 16.91 -36.12 -18.75
C ARG A 86 16.73 -37.22 -19.76
N ASP A 87 15.90 -38.21 -19.44
CA ASP A 87 15.57 -39.28 -20.36
C ASP A 87 15.32 -38.61 -21.71
N GLU A 88 16.19 -38.90 -22.67
CA GLU A 88 16.10 -38.29 -24.00
C GLU A 88 14.63 -38.44 -24.42
N PRO A 89 13.97 -37.35 -24.85
CA PRO A 89 12.59 -37.45 -25.29
C PRO A 89 12.53 -38.61 -26.28
N PRO A 90 11.61 -39.58 -26.09
CA PRO A 90 11.56 -40.75 -26.93
C PRO A 90 11.58 -40.29 -28.39
N PRO A 91 12.37 -40.94 -29.26
CA PRO A 91 12.54 -40.50 -30.63
C PRO A 91 11.16 -40.24 -31.21
N ILE A 92 10.94 -39.01 -31.66
CA ILE A 92 9.73 -38.64 -32.36
C ILE A 92 9.66 -39.59 -33.56
N ILE A 93 8.73 -40.55 -33.48
CA ILE A 93 8.47 -41.46 -34.59
C ILE A 93 7.85 -40.59 -35.68
N ASP A 94 8.66 -40.23 -36.68
CA ASP A 94 8.32 -39.45 -37.90
C ASP A 94 7.31 -40.18 -38.83
N GLY A 95 6.42 -40.99 -38.25
CA GLY A 95 5.42 -41.78 -38.97
C GLY A 95 3.97 -41.59 -38.48
N TYR A 96 3.72 -40.72 -37.51
CA TYR A 96 2.35 -40.34 -37.14
C TYR A 96 1.86 -39.24 -38.08
N ASP A 97 1.48 -39.63 -39.30
CA ASP A 97 0.66 -38.81 -40.18
C ASP A 97 -0.67 -38.54 -39.48
N ARG A 98 -0.79 -37.32 -38.97
CA ARG A 98 -1.97 -36.80 -38.27
C ARG A 98 -3.25 -36.81 -39.13
N GLU A 99 -3.10 -37.08 -40.42
CA GLU A 99 -4.15 -37.08 -41.44
C GLU A 99 -4.84 -38.45 -41.62
N ALA A 100 -4.26 -39.55 -41.10
CA ALA A 100 -4.80 -40.89 -41.34
C ALA A 100 -5.90 -41.34 -40.35
N ASP A 101 -5.98 -40.74 -39.15
CA ASP A 101 -6.91 -41.19 -38.08
C ASP A 101 -8.22 -40.41 -38.00
N TYR A 102 -8.48 -39.48 -38.93
CA TYR A 102 -9.80 -38.83 -39.09
C TYR A 102 -10.70 -39.61 -40.06
N ALA A 103 -10.87 -40.91 -39.84
CA ALA A 103 -11.95 -41.68 -40.48
C ALA A 103 -13.22 -41.57 -39.61
N PRO A 104 -14.31 -40.95 -40.10
CA PRO A 104 -15.56 -40.91 -39.36
C PRO A 104 -16.19 -42.30 -39.37
N ALA A 105 -16.28 -42.94 -38.20
CA ALA A 105 -17.11 -44.12 -38.00
C ALA A 105 -18.60 -43.72 -37.99
N PHE A 106 -19.16 -43.33 -39.15
CA PHE A 106 -20.59 -43.21 -39.36
C PHE A 106 -21.08 -44.39 -40.20
N GLY A 107 -21.73 -45.34 -39.54
CA GLY A 107 -22.46 -46.42 -40.20
C GLY A 107 -23.76 -45.89 -40.85
N PRO A 108 -24.26 -46.55 -41.90
CA PRO A 108 -25.52 -46.19 -42.55
C PRO A 108 -26.71 -46.76 -41.75
N GLY A 109 -27.54 -45.87 -41.21
CA GLY A 109 -28.88 -46.19 -40.70
C GLY A 109 -29.95 -45.69 -41.66
N PRO A 110 -31.08 -46.39 -41.81
CA PRO A 110 -31.91 -46.32 -43.00
C PRO A 110 -32.81 -45.09 -43.08
N ALA A 111 -33.14 -44.78 -44.32
CA ALA A 111 -34.13 -43.80 -44.74
C ALA A 111 -35.47 -43.97 -44.02
N GLU A 112 -35.95 -42.90 -43.41
CA GLU A 112 -37.36 -42.68 -43.20
C GLU A 112 -37.66 -41.27 -43.69
N ALA A 113 -38.30 -41.24 -44.86
CA ALA A 113 -38.93 -40.06 -45.40
C ALA A 113 -40.10 -39.70 -44.50
N ASP A 114 -40.21 -38.44 -44.10
CA ASP A 114 -41.50 -37.75 -44.11
C ASP A 114 -41.31 -36.23 -44.05
N ALA A 115 -41.88 -35.62 -45.08
CA ALA A 115 -42.45 -34.28 -45.17
C ALA A 115 -42.25 -33.32 -43.98
N TYR A 116 -41.50 -32.24 -44.20
CA TYR A 116 -41.91 -30.92 -43.72
C TYR A 116 -41.55 -29.84 -44.73
N ASP A 117 -42.59 -29.45 -45.47
CA ASP A 117 -42.80 -28.17 -46.14
C ASP A 117 -42.77 -27.04 -45.09
N GLY A 118 -42.02 -25.95 -45.33
CA GLY A 118 -41.94 -24.86 -44.34
C GLY A 118 -40.78 -23.87 -44.43
N THR A 119 -40.65 -23.16 -45.55
CA THR A 119 -40.63 -21.68 -45.65
C THR A 119 -39.94 -20.73 -44.64
N ASP A 120 -38.69 -20.92 -44.18
CA ASP A 120 -38.04 -19.83 -43.41
C ASP A 120 -36.55 -19.64 -43.75
N GLY A 121 -36.28 -18.67 -44.62
CA GLY A 121 -34.93 -18.18 -44.90
C GLY A 121 -34.34 -17.45 -43.68
N TYR A 122 -33.49 -18.15 -42.93
CA TYR A 122 -32.58 -17.53 -41.96
C TYR A 122 -31.21 -17.35 -42.62
N GLY A 123 -30.89 -16.10 -42.97
CA GLY A 123 -29.53 -15.69 -43.30
C GLY A 123 -28.62 -15.93 -42.09
N TYR A 124 -27.57 -16.71 -42.29
CA TYR A 124 -26.50 -16.84 -41.32
C TYR A 124 -25.85 -15.47 -41.10
N PRO A 125 -25.80 -14.94 -39.87
CA PRO A 125 -25.00 -13.77 -39.58
C PRO A 125 -23.52 -14.14 -39.74
N GLU A 126 -22.79 -13.35 -40.52
CA GLU A 126 -21.34 -13.43 -40.67
C GLU A 126 -20.66 -13.41 -39.30
N GLU A 127 -19.79 -14.39 -39.07
CA GLU A 127 -18.94 -14.48 -37.89
C GLU A 127 -18.01 -13.25 -37.83
N PRO A 128 -18.00 -12.47 -36.73
CA PRO A 128 -17.08 -11.36 -36.61
C PRO A 128 -15.65 -11.88 -36.47
N VAL A 129 -14.82 -11.50 -37.44
CA VAL A 129 -13.38 -11.74 -37.50
C VAL A 129 -12.72 -11.37 -36.16
N ARG A 130 -12.12 -12.35 -35.49
CA ARG A 130 -11.31 -12.13 -34.29
C ARG A 130 -10.11 -11.24 -34.63
N PRO A 131 -9.86 -10.15 -33.88
CA PRO A 131 -8.62 -9.39 -34.04
C PRO A 131 -7.41 -10.25 -33.62
N PRO A 132 -6.26 -10.11 -34.29
CA PRO A 132 -5.04 -10.83 -33.92
C PRO A 132 -4.56 -10.39 -32.52
N PRO A 133 -3.89 -11.28 -31.77
CA PRO A 133 -3.37 -10.96 -30.44
C PRO A 133 -2.31 -9.85 -30.51
N PRO A 134 -2.22 -8.99 -29.49
CA PRO A 134 -1.24 -7.90 -29.46
C PRO A 134 0.18 -8.46 -29.47
N GLN A 135 0.97 -8.00 -30.43
CA GLN A 135 2.39 -8.29 -30.49
C GLN A 135 3.09 -7.50 -29.37
N ASN A 136 3.69 -8.22 -28.42
CA ASN A 136 4.60 -7.66 -27.43
C ASN A 136 5.82 -7.07 -28.15
N SER A 137 5.85 -5.76 -28.37
CA SER A 137 7.06 -5.03 -28.70
C SER A 137 7.98 -5.05 -27.48
N LYS A 138 9.05 -5.85 -27.59
CA LYS A 138 10.24 -5.80 -26.74
C LYS A 138 10.83 -4.38 -26.80
N GLU A 139 10.54 -3.56 -25.78
CA GLU A 139 11.40 -2.44 -25.45
C GLU A 139 12.63 -3.00 -24.71
N ARG A 140 13.70 -3.24 -25.47
CA ARG A 140 15.05 -3.43 -24.93
C ARG A 140 15.59 -2.06 -24.55
N GLY A 141 15.28 -1.62 -23.33
CA GLY A 141 16.08 -0.60 -22.65
C GLY A 141 17.53 -1.08 -22.57
N SER A 142 18.44 -0.23 -23.02
CA SER A 142 19.87 -0.48 -23.16
C SER A 142 20.50 -0.88 -21.81
N LEU A 143 21.02 -2.11 -21.72
CA LEU A 143 21.80 -2.62 -20.59
C LEU A 143 23.02 -1.74 -20.27
N VAL A 144 23.45 -0.90 -21.22
CA VAL A 144 24.57 0.04 -21.06
C VAL A 144 24.19 1.23 -20.16
N ASP A 145 22.91 1.65 -20.15
CA ASP A 145 22.44 2.74 -19.28
C ASP A 145 22.24 2.32 -17.82
N LEU A 146 21.99 1.02 -17.60
CA LEU A 146 21.93 0.44 -16.24
C LEU A 146 23.31 0.16 -15.65
N LEU A 147 24.32 -0.08 -16.48
CA LEU A 147 25.70 -0.27 -16.00
C LEU A 147 26.38 1.06 -15.69
N SER A 148 26.11 2.12 -16.46
CA SER A 148 26.66 3.45 -16.23
C SER A 148 26.14 4.12 -14.94
N THR A 149 24.91 3.81 -14.52
CA THR A 149 24.35 4.31 -13.26
C THR A 149 24.86 3.56 -12.02
N LEU A 150 25.41 2.36 -12.18
CA LEU A 150 25.99 1.57 -11.09
C LEU A 150 27.45 1.99 -10.78
N ASP A 151 28.26 2.31 -11.79
CA ASP A 151 29.63 2.80 -11.59
C ASP A 151 29.65 4.15 -10.86
N ILE A 152 28.70 5.05 -11.15
CA ILE A 152 28.61 6.36 -10.49
C ILE A 152 28.27 6.20 -9.00
N ARG A 153 27.48 5.19 -8.63
CA ARG A 153 27.15 4.92 -7.21
C ARG A 153 28.29 4.22 -6.47
N SER A 154 29.04 3.36 -7.15
CA SER A 154 30.20 2.70 -6.55
C SER A 154 31.31 3.70 -6.19
N MET A 155 31.55 4.71 -7.05
CA MET A 155 32.54 5.76 -6.77
C MET A 155 32.16 6.65 -5.58
N ALA A 156 30.88 6.97 -5.41
CA ALA A 156 30.42 7.81 -4.29
C ALA A 156 30.56 7.10 -2.93
N VAL A 157 30.38 5.77 -2.91
CA VAL A 157 30.51 4.96 -1.69
C VAL A 157 31.97 4.74 -1.32
N GLU A 158 32.87 4.51 -2.28
CA GLU A 158 34.32 4.46 -1.99
C GLU A 158 34.86 5.81 -1.51
N ALA A 159 34.38 6.94 -2.04
CA ALA A 159 34.78 8.26 -1.58
C ALA A 159 34.34 8.53 -0.12
N ALA A 160 33.16 8.04 0.28
CA ALA A 160 32.66 8.17 1.64
C ALA A 160 33.36 7.21 2.64
N LEU A 161 33.85 6.07 2.16
CA LEU A 161 34.57 5.09 3.00
C LEU A 161 36.05 5.46 3.20
N ASN A 162 36.64 6.26 2.30
CA ASN A 162 38.01 6.76 2.41
C ASN A 162 38.10 8.16 3.06
N SER A 163 36.99 8.76 3.49
CA SER A 163 37.04 10.01 4.25
C SER A 163 37.42 9.70 5.70
N ASP A 164 38.57 10.21 6.16
CA ASP A 164 39.00 10.07 7.56
C ASP A 164 37.99 10.78 8.47
N PRO A 165 37.34 10.08 9.42
CA PRO A 165 36.34 10.68 10.30
C PRO A 165 36.90 11.77 11.23
N ASN A 166 38.20 12.04 11.22
CA ASN A 166 38.84 13.12 11.98
C ASN A 166 39.06 14.42 11.19
N ASP A 167 38.77 14.47 9.89
CA ASP A 167 39.01 15.66 9.05
C ASP A 167 37.78 16.59 9.00
N PHE A 168 37.25 16.94 10.17
CA PHE A 168 36.25 18.00 10.30
C PHE A 168 36.96 19.35 10.34
N PRO A 169 36.58 20.35 9.51
CA PRO A 169 37.14 21.69 9.61
C PRO A 169 36.80 22.27 10.98
N GLU A 170 37.84 22.57 11.78
CA GLU A 170 37.70 23.26 13.07
C GLU A 170 36.84 24.53 12.87
N PRO A 171 35.79 24.73 13.68
CA PRO A 171 35.05 25.99 13.65
C PRO A 171 36.00 27.13 14.03
N PRO A 172 35.94 28.29 13.36
CA PRO A 172 36.79 29.43 13.69
C PRO A 172 36.53 29.85 15.14
N ALA A 173 37.62 29.95 15.91
CA ALA A 173 37.60 30.30 17.32
C ALA A 173 36.80 31.59 17.59
N GLU A 174 35.75 31.48 18.40
CA GLU A 174 35.02 32.62 18.97
C GLU A 174 35.99 33.48 19.79
N GLN A 175 36.24 34.70 19.32
CA GLN A 175 36.86 35.74 20.13
C GLN A 175 35.89 36.17 21.23
N PRO A 176 36.27 36.13 22.51
CA PRO A 176 35.43 36.66 23.58
C PRO A 176 35.30 38.19 23.46
N PRO A 177 34.12 38.75 23.78
CA PRO A 177 33.92 40.20 23.74
C PRO A 177 34.79 40.92 24.78
N PRO A 178 35.40 42.06 24.44
CA PRO A 178 36.19 42.84 25.38
C PRO A 178 35.26 43.64 26.31
N GLY A 179 35.27 43.32 27.60
CA GLY A 179 34.73 44.21 28.63
C GLY A 179 33.83 43.55 29.65
N SER A 180 34.41 42.82 30.60
CA SER A 180 33.85 42.70 31.94
C SER A 180 34.96 43.01 32.94
N VAL A 181 34.92 44.25 33.43
CA VAL A 181 35.68 44.70 34.59
C VAL A 181 35.19 43.89 35.78
N VAL A 182 36.11 43.16 36.40
CA VAL A 182 35.93 42.52 37.70
C VAL A 182 35.99 43.63 38.74
N GLU A 183 34.88 43.88 39.42
CA GLU A 183 34.83 44.66 40.66
C GLU A 183 34.24 43.72 41.73
N GLU A 184 35.15 43.19 42.55
CA GLU A 184 34.83 42.52 43.81
C GLU A 184 34.47 43.58 44.85
N ASP A 185 33.30 43.46 45.48
CA ASP A 185 33.14 43.71 46.92
C ASP A 185 31.69 43.39 47.36
N GLU A 186 31.55 42.36 48.18
CA GLU A 186 30.45 42.19 49.14
C GLU A 186 30.71 43.14 50.35
N PRO A 187 29.72 43.58 51.18
CA PRO A 187 28.73 42.70 51.82
C PRO A 187 27.35 43.28 52.20
N GLU A 188 26.48 42.32 52.57
CA GLU A 188 25.35 42.30 53.50
C GLU A 188 24.49 43.54 53.85
N GLU A 189 23.20 43.20 54.06
CA GLU A 189 22.19 43.80 54.94
C GLU A 189 21.03 44.64 54.35
N ASP A 190 19.86 44.20 54.80
CA ASP A 190 18.67 44.95 55.22
C ASP A 190 17.60 45.41 54.21
N VAL A 191 16.50 44.66 54.26
CA VAL A 191 15.12 45.11 54.52
C VAL A 191 14.69 46.43 53.89
N ARG A 192 13.79 46.35 52.90
CA ARG A 192 12.46 46.99 52.97
C ARG A 192 11.60 46.68 51.76
N SER A 193 10.38 46.25 52.06
CA SER A 193 9.19 46.32 51.21
C SER A 193 9.07 47.69 50.53
N LEU A 194 8.50 47.73 49.31
CA LEU A 194 7.43 48.65 48.89
C LEU A 194 7.18 48.56 47.36
N LEU A 195 6.00 48.00 47.03
CA LEU A 195 5.08 48.37 45.92
C LEU A 195 5.48 48.17 44.44
N PRO A 196 4.48 47.92 43.57
CA PRO A 196 4.66 47.77 42.13
C PRO A 196 4.58 49.13 41.43
N VAL A 197 5.42 49.34 40.42
CA VAL A 197 5.30 50.45 39.47
C VAL A 197 5.10 49.86 38.06
N PRO A 198 4.06 50.30 37.31
CA PRO A 198 3.80 49.90 35.92
C PRO A 198 4.57 50.82 34.94
N VAL A 199 4.22 50.76 33.64
CA VAL A 199 4.68 51.59 32.48
C VAL A 199 5.65 50.80 31.58
N THR A 200 5.16 50.15 30.52
CA THR A 200 4.95 50.64 29.14
C THR A 200 6.23 51.05 28.39
N GLU A 201 6.25 50.68 27.10
CA GLU A 201 7.17 51.11 26.04
C GLU A 201 8.57 50.46 25.97
N ALA A 202 8.65 49.44 25.10
CA ALA A 202 9.76 49.30 24.15
C ALA A 202 9.23 48.54 22.92
N ARG A 203 8.52 49.26 22.05
CA ARG A 203 8.51 48.98 20.61
C ARG A 203 9.86 49.40 20.05
N ASP A 204 10.19 48.81 18.92
CA ASP A 204 11.38 49.04 18.09
C ASP A 204 12.60 48.22 18.49
N ILE A 205 12.77 47.08 17.84
CA ILE A 205 14.03 46.70 17.17
C ILE A 205 13.69 45.75 15.99
N ALA A 206 14.02 46.24 14.80
CA ALA A 206 14.49 45.53 13.60
C ALA A 206 13.57 44.54 12.87
N SER A 207 12.67 45.10 12.07
CA SER A 207 12.28 44.52 10.78
C SER A 207 13.45 44.65 9.78
N TYR A 208 14.21 43.58 9.55
CA TYR A 208 15.17 43.47 8.45
C TYR A 208 14.43 42.99 7.19
N SER A 209 13.95 43.92 6.37
CA SER A 209 13.40 43.63 5.05
C SER A 209 14.53 43.58 4.02
N TYR A 210 14.83 42.39 3.50
CA TYR A 210 15.63 42.22 2.28
C TYR A 210 14.76 42.60 1.07
N SER A 211 15.03 43.75 0.46
CA SER A 211 14.48 44.13 -0.83
C SER A 211 15.36 43.55 -1.94
N TYR A 212 14.88 42.50 -2.61
CA TYR A 212 15.37 42.13 -3.94
C TYR A 212 14.69 43.05 -4.96
N GLU A 213 15.47 43.88 -5.64
CA GLU A 213 15.02 44.56 -6.86
C GLU A 213 14.99 43.51 -7.98
N GLU A 214 13.78 43.05 -8.32
CA GLU A 214 13.54 42.18 -9.46
C GLU A 214 13.37 43.04 -10.71
N GLU A 215 14.40 43.06 -11.55
CA GLU A 215 14.41 43.69 -12.86
C GLU A 215 13.35 43.02 -13.76
N ALA A 216 12.18 43.65 -13.90
CA ALA A 216 11.10 43.14 -14.72
C ALA A 216 11.47 43.22 -16.22
N VAL A 217 11.96 42.12 -16.77
CA VAL A 217 12.08 41.92 -18.22
C VAL A 217 10.67 41.78 -18.80
N LEU A 218 10.24 42.82 -19.52
CA LEU A 218 8.96 42.90 -20.21
C LEU A 218 8.95 41.92 -21.41
N VAL A 219 8.57 40.66 -21.18
CA VAL A 219 8.34 39.68 -22.26
C VAL A 219 6.93 39.89 -22.81
N GLU A 220 6.83 40.33 -24.07
CA GLU A 220 5.54 40.45 -24.76
C GLU A 220 4.82 39.09 -24.84
N PRO A 221 3.51 39.04 -24.55
CA PRO A 221 2.73 37.81 -24.61
C PRO A 221 2.60 37.31 -26.06
N PRO A 222 2.69 35.99 -26.30
CA PRO A 222 2.51 35.43 -27.63
C PRO A 222 1.09 35.67 -28.18
N PRO A 223 0.95 35.82 -29.50
CA PRO A 223 -0.33 36.12 -30.14
C PRO A 223 -1.35 34.99 -29.92
N ARG A 224 -2.58 35.38 -29.54
CA ARG A 224 -3.70 34.44 -29.32
C ARG A 224 -4.03 33.67 -30.61
N PRO A 225 -4.11 32.33 -30.58
CA PRO A 225 -4.58 31.56 -31.72
C PRO A 225 -6.06 31.84 -32.01
N ALA A 226 -6.38 31.87 -33.31
CA ALA A 226 -7.68 32.24 -33.85
C ALA A 226 -8.83 31.36 -33.37
N THR A 227 -9.98 32.02 -33.22
CA THR A 227 -11.31 31.55 -32.83
C THR A 227 -11.67 30.18 -33.43
N ARG A 228 -11.95 29.21 -32.55
CA ARG A 228 -12.43 27.87 -32.90
C ARG A 228 -13.85 27.95 -33.49
N PRO A 229 -14.15 27.28 -34.62
CA PRO A 229 -15.48 27.32 -35.22
C PRO A 229 -16.52 26.59 -34.35
N ALA A 230 -17.75 27.12 -34.39
CA ALA A 230 -18.89 26.68 -33.59
C ALA A 230 -19.23 25.18 -33.79
N PRO A 231 -19.67 24.47 -32.74
CA PRO A 231 -20.04 23.06 -32.81
C PRO A 231 -21.28 22.87 -33.70
N ARG A 232 -21.17 21.97 -34.68
CA ARG A 232 -22.30 21.51 -35.50
C ARG A 232 -23.28 20.71 -34.65
N SER A 233 -24.55 21.10 -34.71
CA SER A 233 -25.69 20.44 -34.08
C SER A 233 -25.75 18.96 -34.46
N ARG A 234 -25.68 18.08 -33.46
CA ARG A 234 -25.77 16.63 -33.59
C ARG A 234 -27.24 16.22 -33.67
N ALA A 235 -27.58 15.39 -34.66
CA ALA A 235 -28.91 14.85 -34.91
C ALA A 235 -29.45 14.02 -33.72
N PRO A 236 -30.78 13.94 -33.54
CA PRO A 236 -31.41 13.22 -32.44
C PRO A 236 -31.20 11.69 -32.55
N ALA A 237 -31.01 11.05 -31.40
CA ALA A 237 -30.81 9.61 -31.26
C ALA A 237 -32.08 8.82 -31.61
N PRO A 238 -31.96 7.61 -32.20
CA PRO A 238 -33.11 6.75 -32.48
C PRO A 238 -33.65 6.10 -31.20
N GLU A 239 -34.99 5.99 -31.16
CA GLU A 239 -35.78 5.35 -30.10
C GLU A 239 -35.36 3.91 -29.81
N SER A 240 -35.14 3.64 -28.52
CA SER A 240 -34.86 2.33 -27.95
C SER A 240 -36.09 1.40 -28.04
N ARG A 241 -35.95 0.30 -28.80
CA ARG A 241 -36.87 -0.85 -28.78
C ARG A 241 -36.74 -1.65 -27.48
N PRO A 242 -37.84 -2.19 -26.93
CA PRO A 242 -37.81 -3.06 -25.75
C PRO A 242 -37.26 -4.46 -26.08
N SER A 243 -36.38 -4.97 -25.23
CA SER A 243 -35.82 -6.33 -25.32
C SER A 243 -36.86 -7.40 -24.93
N PRO A 244 -36.91 -8.55 -25.62
CA PRO A 244 -37.82 -9.64 -25.29
C PRO A 244 -37.31 -10.47 -24.10
N THR A 245 -38.20 -10.71 -23.16
CA THR A 245 -38.05 -11.57 -21.99
C THR A 245 -37.89 -13.03 -22.43
N GLY A 246 -36.67 -13.56 -22.41
CA GLY A 246 -36.39 -14.98 -22.65
C GLY A 246 -36.61 -15.86 -21.40
N PRO A 247 -37.12 -17.10 -21.54
CA PRO A 247 -37.44 -17.95 -20.40
C PRO A 247 -36.21 -18.59 -19.74
N ARG A 248 -36.32 -18.64 -18.42
CA ARG A 248 -35.42 -19.17 -17.39
C ARG A 248 -35.08 -20.65 -17.65
N ARG A 249 -33.84 -20.93 -18.07
CA ARG A 249 -33.30 -22.30 -18.16
C ARG A 249 -33.15 -22.90 -16.75
N GLN A 250 -33.92 -23.95 -16.48
CA GLN A 250 -33.78 -24.80 -15.30
C GLN A 250 -32.51 -25.65 -15.41
N SER A 251 -31.68 -25.60 -14.38
CA SER A 251 -30.48 -26.41 -14.22
C SER A 251 -30.84 -27.87 -13.91
N ARG A 252 -30.39 -28.79 -14.78
CA ARG A 252 -30.44 -30.24 -14.55
C ARG A 252 -29.42 -30.67 -13.48
N PRO A 253 -29.75 -31.64 -12.61
CA PRO A 253 -28.83 -32.19 -11.63
C PRO A 253 -27.81 -33.15 -12.29
N ARG A 254 -26.55 -33.02 -11.90
CA ARG A 254 -25.39 -33.76 -12.39
C ARG A 254 -25.32 -35.15 -11.71
N PRO A 255 -25.18 -36.27 -12.45
CA PRO A 255 -25.07 -37.60 -11.84
C PRO A 255 -23.67 -37.84 -11.24
N GLN A 256 -23.64 -38.40 -10.03
CA GLN A 256 -22.43 -38.81 -9.33
C GLN A 256 -21.81 -40.06 -9.99
N ALA A 257 -20.56 -39.93 -10.44
CA ALA A 257 -19.78 -41.03 -10.98
C ALA A 257 -19.24 -41.92 -9.84
N LYS A 258 -19.54 -43.21 -9.92
CA LYS A 258 -19.04 -44.29 -9.06
C LYS A 258 -17.52 -44.42 -9.19
N ARG A 259 -16.81 -44.40 -8.06
CA ARG A 259 -15.38 -44.74 -7.96
C ARG A 259 -15.17 -46.27 -8.05
N PRO A 260 -14.13 -46.76 -8.75
CA PRO A 260 -13.77 -48.18 -8.76
C PRO A 260 -12.94 -48.60 -7.52
N PRO A 261 -12.92 -49.90 -7.17
CA PRO A 261 -12.25 -50.41 -5.97
C PRO A 261 -10.73 -50.51 -6.14
N ARG A 262 -9.97 -49.96 -5.19
CA ARG A 262 -8.52 -50.14 -5.09
C ARG A 262 -8.18 -51.52 -4.51
N GLY A 263 -7.50 -52.32 -5.32
CA GLY A 263 -6.88 -53.58 -4.93
C GLY A 263 -5.73 -53.37 -3.94
N ARG A 264 -5.67 -54.26 -2.96
CA ARG A 264 -4.55 -54.42 -2.01
C ARG A 264 -3.42 -55.21 -2.68
N PRO A 265 -2.15 -54.81 -2.53
CA PRO A 265 -1.04 -55.74 -2.59
C PRO A 265 -0.59 -56.18 -1.19
N ARG A 266 -0.06 -57.39 -1.17
CA ARG A 266 0.31 -58.24 -0.04
C ARG A 266 1.52 -57.73 0.75
N ARG A 267 1.42 -57.95 2.06
CA ARG A 267 2.46 -58.24 3.06
C ARG A 267 3.87 -58.55 2.51
N LYS A 268 4.87 -57.89 3.10
CA LYS A 268 6.10 -58.54 3.57
C LYS A 268 6.33 -58.16 5.03
N ALA A 269 6.58 -59.19 5.84
CA ALA A 269 6.82 -59.12 7.26
C ALA A 269 8.22 -58.56 7.53
N VAL A 270 8.31 -57.60 8.45
CA VAL A 270 9.57 -57.24 9.12
C VAL A 270 9.29 -57.21 10.62
N THR A 271 10.18 -57.88 11.33
CA THR A 271 10.12 -58.31 12.71
C THR A 271 10.22 -57.18 13.74
N HIS A 272 9.54 -57.41 14.86
CA HIS A 272 9.43 -56.59 16.07
C HIS A 272 10.75 -56.03 16.62
N ARG A 273 10.76 -54.72 16.91
CA ARG A 273 11.55 -54.14 18.00
C ARG A 273 10.58 -53.53 19.02
N ARG A 274 10.68 -54.01 20.26
CA ARG A 274 9.85 -53.63 21.42
C ARG A 274 9.98 -52.11 21.68
N SER A 275 8.86 -51.39 21.69
CA SER A 275 8.71 -50.11 22.40
C SER A 275 7.95 -50.34 23.70
N PRO A 276 8.40 -49.77 24.84
CA PRO A 276 7.72 -49.91 26.12
C PRO A 276 6.50 -48.97 26.21
N SER A 277 5.34 -49.58 26.45
CA SER A 277 4.19 -49.08 27.23
C SER A 277 3.91 -47.56 27.28
N ASP A 278 3.28 -47.04 26.23
CA ASP A 278 2.42 -45.85 26.30
C ASP A 278 1.02 -46.28 26.77
N GLY A 279 0.79 -46.28 28.08
CA GLY A 279 -0.46 -46.78 28.67
C GLY A 279 -1.17 -45.84 29.64
N GLN A 280 -0.62 -44.67 29.97
CA GLN A 280 -1.19 -43.83 31.04
C GLN A 280 -1.44 -42.36 30.70
N PHE A 281 -1.03 -41.86 29.53
CA PHE A 281 -1.18 -40.43 29.20
C PHE A 281 -2.58 -40.02 28.69
N SER A 282 -3.44 -40.96 28.29
CA SER A 282 -4.63 -40.60 27.48
C SER A 282 -5.86 -40.13 28.25
N ARG A 283 -5.97 -40.32 29.58
CA ARG A 283 -7.19 -39.92 30.32
C ARG A 283 -7.16 -38.49 30.85
N ARG A 284 -5.99 -38.00 31.30
CA ARG A 284 -5.87 -36.62 31.81
C ARG A 284 -5.88 -35.58 30.68
N GLN A 285 -5.22 -35.88 29.56
CA GLN A 285 -5.23 -34.98 28.40
C GLN A 285 -6.61 -34.88 27.75
N LEU A 286 -7.39 -35.97 27.72
CA LEU A 286 -8.76 -35.93 27.22
C LEU A 286 -9.67 -35.05 28.09
N GLY A 287 -9.50 -35.08 29.42
CA GLY A 287 -10.25 -34.21 30.34
C GLY A 287 -9.96 -32.73 30.14
N ILE A 288 -8.69 -32.36 29.90
CA ILE A 288 -8.29 -30.98 29.63
C ILE A 288 -8.85 -30.52 28.28
N LEU A 289 -8.78 -31.36 27.25
CA LEU A 289 -9.30 -31.02 25.92
C LEU A 289 -10.82 -30.77 25.95
N ILE A 290 -11.58 -31.62 26.65
CA ILE A 290 -13.03 -31.45 26.82
C ILE A 290 -13.34 -30.14 27.58
N GLY A 291 -12.55 -29.81 28.60
CA GLY A 291 -12.68 -28.54 29.33
C GLY A 291 -12.47 -27.32 28.45
N VAL A 292 -11.41 -27.32 27.64
CA VAL A 292 -11.10 -26.21 26.72
C VAL A 292 -12.20 -26.03 25.67
N VAL A 293 -12.69 -27.13 25.08
CA VAL A 293 -13.78 -27.07 24.08
C VAL A 293 -15.08 -26.56 24.72
N GLY A 294 -15.38 -26.95 25.97
CA GLY A 294 -16.53 -26.44 26.71
C GLY A 294 -16.47 -24.93 26.95
N VAL A 295 -15.32 -24.41 27.39
CA VAL A 295 -15.13 -22.96 27.62
C VAL A 295 -15.26 -22.18 26.31
N LEU A 296 -14.70 -22.70 25.22
CA LEU A 296 -14.79 -22.08 23.89
C LEU A 296 -16.23 -22.02 23.38
N ALA A 297 -17.02 -23.08 23.59
CA ALA A 297 -18.44 -23.09 23.21
C ALA A 297 -19.26 -22.06 24.00
N VAL A 298 -19.01 -21.90 25.31
CA VAL A 298 -19.69 -20.89 26.14
C VAL A 298 -19.33 -19.47 25.70
N ALA A 299 -18.05 -19.21 25.44
CA ALA A 299 -17.61 -17.90 24.94
C ALA A 299 -18.26 -17.55 23.60
N LEU A 300 -18.38 -18.52 22.69
CA LEU A 300 -18.98 -18.33 21.38
C LEU A 300 -20.49 -18.03 21.50
N ILE A 301 -21.20 -18.72 22.40
CA ILE A 301 -22.61 -18.42 22.70
C ILE A 301 -22.78 -17.02 23.30
N ALA A 302 -21.90 -16.61 24.22
CA ALA A 302 -21.95 -15.28 24.85
C ALA A 302 -21.72 -14.16 23.82
N VAL A 303 -20.73 -14.31 22.92
CA VAL A 303 -20.49 -13.36 21.83
C VAL A 303 -21.69 -13.29 20.88
N THR A 304 -22.28 -14.45 20.55
CA THR A 304 -23.45 -14.50 19.67
C THR A 304 -24.65 -13.81 20.31
N ALA A 305 -24.90 -14.04 21.61
CA ALA A 305 -25.95 -13.36 22.36
C ALA A 305 -25.70 -11.84 22.49
N TYR A 306 -24.45 -11.41 22.61
CA TYR A 306 -24.09 -9.99 22.64
C TYR A 306 -24.36 -9.29 21.30
N ILE A 307 -24.09 -9.94 20.17
CA ILE A 307 -24.37 -9.40 18.83
C ILE A 307 -25.88 -9.37 18.54
N LEU A 308 -26.63 -10.33 19.06
CA LEU A 308 -28.08 -10.43 18.86
C LEU A 308 -28.91 -9.64 19.88
N MET A 309 -28.31 -9.13 20.96
CA MET A 309 -29.01 -8.22 21.85
C MET A 309 -29.27 -6.90 21.11
N PRO A 310 -30.53 -6.50 20.91
CA PRO A 310 -30.85 -5.21 20.30
C PRO A 310 -30.28 -4.13 21.20
N ALA A 311 -29.30 -3.38 20.70
CA ALA A 311 -28.79 -2.20 21.37
C ALA A 311 -30.00 -1.28 21.64
N GLY A 312 -30.38 -1.17 22.92
CA GLY A 312 -31.50 -0.36 23.35
C GLY A 312 -31.34 1.05 22.80
N THR A 313 -32.20 1.41 21.86
CA THR A 313 -32.29 2.76 21.31
C THR A 313 -33.01 3.66 22.29
N ASP A 314 -32.44 3.85 23.48
CA ASP A 314 -32.76 5.01 24.32
C ASP A 314 -31.91 6.17 23.81
N ARG A 315 -32.30 6.66 22.62
CA ARG A 315 -31.79 7.92 22.08
C ARG A 315 -32.56 9.03 22.80
N PRO A 316 -31.95 9.80 23.72
CA PRO A 316 -32.63 10.96 24.28
C PRO A 316 -33.01 11.88 23.12
N ALA A 317 -34.26 12.34 23.12
CA ALA A 317 -34.74 13.36 22.22
C ALA A 317 -33.91 14.64 22.45
N LEU A 318 -32.86 14.81 21.64
CA LEU A 318 -32.13 16.06 21.55
C LEU A 318 -33.07 17.09 20.93
N ALA A 319 -33.47 18.03 21.77
CA ALA A 319 -34.11 19.26 21.37
C ALA A 319 -33.31 19.91 20.24
N ASN A 320 -34.03 20.40 19.23
CA ASN A 320 -33.52 21.18 18.10
C ASN A 320 -32.48 22.21 18.56
N ALA A 321 -31.20 21.93 18.28
CA ALA A 321 -30.17 22.96 18.30
C ALA A 321 -30.41 23.90 17.10
N PRO A 322 -30.24 25.22 17.27
CA PRO A 322 -30.39 26.19 16.17
C PRO A 322 -29.41 25.86 15.05
N GLY A 323 -29.93 25.91 13.82
CA GLY A 323 -29.26 25.43 12.61
C GLY A 323 -27.84 25.95 12.46
N THR A 324 -26.91 25.02 12.26
CA THR A 324 -25.59 25.30 11.68
C THR A 324 -25.79 26.10 10.39
N PRO A 325 -25.14 27.26 10.23
CA PRO A 325 -25.26 28.05 9.01
C PRO A 325 -24.88 27.19 7.81
N ALA A 326 -25.73 27.22 6.79
CA ALA A 326 -25.54 26.50 5.54
C ALA A 326 -24.13 26.75 5.01
N ALA A 327 -23.41 25.66 4.74
CA ALA A 327 -22.09 25.69 4.15
C ALA A 327 -22.14 26.52 2.85
N ALA A 328 -21.16 27.42 2.69
CA ALA A 328 -21.02 28.23 1.50
C ALA A 328 -21.02 27.34 0.24
N PRO A 329 -21.61 27.80 -0.87
CA PRO A 329 -21.64 27.02 -2.10
C PRO A 329 -20.22 26.65 -2.55
N PRO A 330 -20.03 25.46 -3.15
CA PRO A 330 -18.72 25.02 -3.63
C PRO A 330 -18.16 26.06 -4.60
N SER A 331 -16.92 26.50 -4.34
CA SER A 331 -16.21 27.44 -5.21
C SER A 331 -16.05 26.84 -6.61
N ALA A 332 -16.00 27.68 -7.64
CA ALA A 332 -16.03 27.30 -9.06
C ALA A 332 -14.91 26.34 -9.53
N ASN A 333 -13.93 26.02 -8.67
CA ASN A 333 -12.85 25.06 -8.94
C ASN A 333 -12.95 23.78 -8.07
N GLY A 334 -14.03 23.57 -7.33
CA GLY A 334 -14.25 22.37 -6.50
C GLY A 334 -13.29 22.17 -5.33
N LEU A 335 -12.31 23.06 -5.14
CA LEU A 335 -11.36 22.99 -4.03
C LEU A 335 -12.01 23.48 -2.73
N PRO A 336 -11.74 22.81 -1.61
CA PRO A 336 -12.22 23.24 -0.29
C PRO A 336 -11.63 24.61 0.08
N PRO A 337 -12.32 25.42 0.91
CA PRO A 337 -11.78 26.68 1.39
C PRO A 337 -10.45 26.47 2.14
N LEU A 338 -9.65 27.53 2.25
CA LEU A 338 -8.43 27.51 3.07
C LEU A 338 -8.78 27.18 4.53
N THR A 339 -8.00 26.29 5.12
CA THR A 339 -8.10 26.01 6.56
C THR A 339 -7.59 27.23 7.33
N ASN A 340 -8.19 27.57 8.47
CA ASN A 340 -7.66 28.64 9.31
C ASN A 340 -6.24 28.26 9.78
N GLY A 341 -5.30 29.20 9.66
CA GLY A 341 -3.88 28.96 9.99
C GLY A 341 -3.07 28.34 8.86
N THR A 342 -3.63 28.15 7.66
CA THR A 342 -2.83 27.72 6.50
C THR A 342 -1.82 28.79 6.09
N ILE A 343 -0.53 28.46 6.16
CA ILE A 343 0.57 29.29 5.65
C ILE A 343 0.81 29.00 4.16
N HIS A 344 0.79 27.72 3.79
CA HIS A 344 1.03 27.26 2.43
C HIS A 344 0.01 26.22 2.01
N ARG A 345 -0.44 26.28 0.76
CA ARG A 345 -1.33 25.28 0.16
C ARG A 345 -0.65 24.68 -1.07
N PHE A 346 -0.58 23.35 -1.09
CA PHE A 346 -0.05 22.59 -2.21
C PHE A 346 -1.17 21.71 -2.78
N VAL A 347 -1.38 21.79 -4.09
CA VAL A 347 -2.30 20.88 -4.79
C VAL A 347 -1.46 19.75 -5.35
N LEU A 348 -1.65 18.55 -4.80
CA LEU A 348 -0.93 17.36 -5.24
C LEU A 348 -1.59 16.74 -6.47
N PHE A 349 -2.92 16.72 -6.50
CA PHE A 349 -3.72 16.23 -7.61
C PHE A 349 -4.96 17.12 -7.78
N ASP A 350 -5.29 17.47 -9.01
CA ASP A 350 -6.43 18.33 -9.37
C ASP A 350 -7.36 17.69 -10.42
N GLY A 351 -7.19 16.39 -10.69
CA GLY A 351 -7.90 15.68 -11.76
C GLY A 351 -7.07 15.44 -13.01
N SER A 352 -5.99 16.20 -13.22
CA SER A 352 -5.33 16.29 -14.53
C SER A 352 -4.06 15.43 -14.66
N ASP A 353 -3.32 15.27 -13.57
CA ASP A 353 -1.99 14.63 -13.60
C ASP A 353 -2.02 13.18 -13.10
N PRO A 354 -1.93 12.18 -14.00
CA PRO A 354 -1.94 10.79 -13.60
C PRO A 354 -0.64 10.33 -12.95
N THR A 355 0.46 11.05 -13.13
CA THR A 355 1.80 10.65 -12.63
C THR A 355 1.91 10.74 -11.12
N VAL A 356 0.97 11.46 -10.49
CA VAL A 356 0.84 11.57 -9.04
C VAL A 356 0.52 10.21 -8.41
N PHE A 357 -0.15 9.30 -9.12
CA PHE A 357 -0.50 8.00 -8.56
C PHE A 357 0.52 6.93 -8.94
N ASP A 358 1.04 6.23 -7.94
CA ASP A 358 1.76 4.97 -8.15
C ASP A 358 0.74 3.89 -8.53
N THR A 359 0.93 3.28 -9.69
CA THR A 359 0.01 2.29 -10.25
C THR A 359 0.61 0.90 -10.14
N ASP A 360 -0.01 0.05 -9.33
CA ASP A 360 0.32 -1.37 -9.30
C ASP A 360 -0.37 -2.06 -10.49
N PRO A 361 0.30 -2.95 -11.24
CA PRO A 361 -0.32 -3.73 -12.32
C PRO A 361 -1.61 -4.46 -11.89
N SER A 362 -1.72 -4.80 -10.61
CA SER A 362 -2.86 -5.49 -10.02
C SER A 362 -4.02 -4.59 -9.62
N ASN A 363 -3.83 -3.27 -9.64
CA ASN A 363 -4.86 -2.28 -9.35
C ASN A 363 -4.59 -0.95 -10.07
N PRO A 364 -4.84 -0.89 -11.38
CA PRO A 364 -4.60 0.32 -12.15
C PRO A 364 -5.58 1.41 -11.72
N VAL A 365 -5.03 2.56 -11.31
CA VAL A 365 -5.82 3.80 -11.17
C VAL A 365 -6.32 4.20 -12.55
N ARG A 366 -7.63 4.36 -12.69
CA ARG A 366 -8.26 4.73 -13.96
C ARG A 366 -8.66 6.19 -13.93
N PHE A 367 -8.29 6.95 -14.94
CA PHE A 367 -8.65 8.36 -15.03
C PHE A 367 -9.88 8.51 -15.93
N ASP A 368 -10.92 9.16 -15.41
CA ASP A 368 -12.16 9.47 -16.14
C ASP A 368 -12.40 10.98 -16.08
N GLY A 369 -11.84 11.68 -17.07
CA GLY A 369 -11.86 13.14 -17.13
C GLY A 369 -11.10 13.78 -15.98
N GLU A 370 -11.83 14.45 -15.08
CA GLU A 370 -11.30 15.21 -13.94
C GLU A 370 -11.19 14.37 -12.65
N THR A 371 -11.43 13.06 -12.73
CA THR A 371 -11.40 12.18 -11.55
C THR A 371 -10.52 10.96 -11.76
N ALA A 372 -9.81 10.58 -10.70
CA ALA A 372 -9.08 9.31 -10.60
C ALA A 372 -9.94 8.29 -9.87
N ARG A 373 -10.31 7.20 -10.54
CA ARG A 373 -10.99 6.05 -9.94
C ARG A 373 -9.94 5.10 -9.35
N VAL A 374 -9.99 4.96 -8.04
CA VAL A 374 -9.19 4.01 -7.25
C VAL A 374 -10.11 2.87 -6.84
N ALA A 375 -9.77 1.63 -7.16
CA ALA A 375 -10.52 0.44 -6.76
C ALA A 375 -9.73 -0.39 -5.74
N THR A 376 -10.35 -1.39 -5.14
CA THR A 376 -9.63 -2.48 -4.48
C THR A 376 -9.57 -3.70 -5.38
N SER A 377 -8.56 -4.53 -5.18
CA SER A 377 -8.47 -5.85 -5.79
C SER A 377 -7.95 -6.86 -4.77
N SER A 378 -7.99 -8.15 -5.11
CA SER A 378 -7.43 -9.21 -4.26
C SER A 378 -5.92 -9.09 -4.07
N ALA A 379 -5.24 -8.30 -4.90
CA ALA A 379 -3.80 -8.12 -4.89
C ALA A 379 -3.36 -6.74 -4.41
N SER A 380 -4.25 -5.74 -4.36
CA SER A 380 -3.96 -4.43 -3.81
C SER A 380 -5.16 -3.83 -3.09
N ALA A 381 -4.90 -3.25 -1.92
CA ALA A 381 -5.91 -2.60 -1.09
C ALA A 381 -6.32 -1.20 -1.60
N GLY A 382 -5.57 -0.62 -2.55
CA GLY A 382 -5.82 0.75 -3.01
C GLY A 382 -4.70 1.34 -3.85
N ALA A 383 -4.48 2.64 -3.73
CA ALA A 383 -3.46 3.38 -4.48
C ALA A 383 -2.61 4.27 -3.56
N ARG A 384 -1.48 4.76 -4.08
CA ARG A 384 -0.60 5.71 -3.39
C ARG A 384 -0.46 6.96 -4.24
N ALA A 385 -0.78 8.12 -3.69
CA ALA A 385 -0.44 9.40 -4.30
C ALA A 385 0.94 9.84 -3.82
N LEU A 386 1.90 9.92 -4.73
CA LEU A 386 3.30 10.25 -4.48
C LEU A 386 3.45 11.72 -4.12
N VAL A 387 4.14 12.01 -3.03
CA VAL A 387 4.53 13.36 -2.62
C VAL A 387 5.98 13.57 -3.05
N GLY A 388 6.18 14.47 -4.01
CA GLY A 388 7.50 14.76 -4.57
C GLY A 388 8.52 15.19 -3.49
N PRO A 389 9.82 14.89 -3.68
CA PRO A 389 10.84 15.06 -2.64
C PRO A 389 10.98 16.51 -2.17
N GLY A 390 10.80 17.49 -3.07
CA GLY A 390 10.83 18.92 -2.74
C GLY A 390 9.66 19.37 -1.89
N LEU A 391 8.45 18.83 -2.12
CA LEU A 391 7.29 19.09 -1.27
C LEU A 391 7.48 18.41 0.09
N ALA A 392 7.86 17.13 0.09
CA ALA A 392 8.09 16.38 1.32
C ALA A 392 9.10 17.04 2.27
N ALA A 393 10.20 17.60 1.74
CA ALA A 393 11.17 18.35 2.54
C ALA A 393 10.56 19.59 3.23
N ARG A 394 9.54 20.21 2.62
CA ARG A 394 8.82 21.36 3.19
C ARG A 394 7.74 20.97 4.19
N LEU A 395 7.31 19.71 4.20
CA LEU A 395 6.30 19.23 5.15
C LEU A 395 6.93 18.84 6.49
N GLY A 396 8.17 18.36 6.50
CA GLY A 396 8.85 17.86 7.70
C GLY A 396 8.91 18.89 8.84
N GLY A 397 8.50 18.48 10.04
CA GLY A 397 8.45 19.31 11.25
C GLY A 397 7.15 20.12 11.41
N HIS A 398 6.37 20.30 10.34
CA HIS A 398 5.15 21.11 10.34
C HIS A 398 3.89 20.29 10.61
N THR A 399 2.83 20.96 11.06
CA THR A 399 1.49 20.39 11.10
C THR A 399 0.86 20.56 9.73
N VAL A 400 0.38 19.47 9.13
CA VAL A 400 -0.25 19.49 7.81
C VAL A 400 -1.70 19.04 7.91
N ASN A 401 -2.57 19.64 7.10
CA ASN A 401 -3.94 19.20 6.86
C ASN A 401 -4.04 18.66 5.43
N VAL A 402 -4.10 17.33 5.32
CA VAL A 402 -4.30 16.63 4.05
C VAL A 402 -5.79 16.53 3.78
N ILE A 403 -6.23 17.03 2.63
CA ILE A 403 -7.63 17.03 2.21
C ILE A 403 -7.76 16.22 0.93
N VAL A 404 -8.55 15.16 0.98
CA VAL A 404 -8.90 14.32 -0.18
C VAL A 404 -10.34 14.61 -0.55
N VAL A 405 -10.58 15.11 -1.75
CA VAL A 405 -11.94 15.32 -2.28
C VAL A 405 -12.35 14.08 -3.05
N ALA A 406 -13.28 13.31 -2.49
CA ALA A 406 -13.64 12.01 -3.01
C ALA A 406 -15.14 11.72 -2.90
N ARG A 407 -15.59 10.75 -3.70
CA ARG A 407 -16.94 10.17 -3.62
C ARG A 407 -16.91 8.66 -3.85
N SER A 408 -18.02 8.01 -3.58
CA SER A 408 -18.25 6.62 -3.97
C SER A 408 -18.24 6.52 -5.49
N ALA A 409 -17.52 5.53 -6.06
CA ALA A 409 -17.50 5.35 -7.51
C ALA A 409 -18.90 5.04 -8.04
N ARG A 410 -19.22 5.51 -9.25
CA ARG A 410 -20.55 5.29 -9.86
C ARG A 410 -20.88 3.81 -10.05
N GLU A 411 -19.86 3.02 -10.33
CA GLU A 411 -19.94 1.58 -10.49
C GLU A 411 -19.15 0.90 -9.38
N ASN A 412 -19.77 -0.06 -8.68
CA ASN A 412 -19.15 -0.75 -7.54
C ASN A 412 -18.58 0.24 -6.50
N GLY A 413 -19.37 1.25 -6.15
CA GLY A 413 -18.94 2.28 -5.20
C GLY A 413 -18.64 1.72 -3.81
N ALA A 414 -17.50 2.12 -3.25
CA ALA A 414 -17.15 1.82 -1.87
C ALA A 414 -18.04 2.64 -0.92
N ALA A 415 -18.46 2.03 0.18
CA ALA A 415 -19.27 2.70 1.21
C ALA A 415 -18.43 3.63 2.09
N ASN A 416 -17.11 3.39 2.16
CA ASN A 416 -16.17 4.17 2.94
C ASN A 416 -14.83 4.29 2.22
N LEU A 417 -14.04 5.25 2.66
CA LEU A 417 -12.66 5.49 2.28
C LEU A 417 -11.83 5.55 3.54
N ARG A 418 -10.64 4.96 3.52
CA ARG A 418 -9.60 5.31 4.49
C ARG A 418 -8.34 5.79 3.81
N PHE A 419 -7.65 6.74 4.43
CA PHE A 419 -6.35 7.19 3.95
C PHE A 419 -5.42 7.59 5.10
N ALA A 420 -4.12 7.61 4.80
CA ALA A 420 -3.08 8.06 5.71
C ALA A 420 -1.95 8.73 4.92
N LEU A 421 -1.32 9.74 5.50
CA LEU A 421 -0.03 10.27 5.04
C LEU A 421 1.10 9.36 5.56
N GLN A 422 1.96 8.89 4.66
CA GLN A 422 3.20 8.18 4.95
C GLN A 422 4.38 9.11 4.62
N SER A 423 5.19 9.44 5.63
CA SER A 423 6.43 10.20 5.49
C SER A 423 7.61 9.33 5.88
N GLY A 424 8.35 8.83 4.90
CA GLY A 424 9.37 7.82 5.15
C GLY A 424 8.81 6.51 5.73
N LEU A 425 9.31 6.12 6.90
CA LEU A 425 8.80 4.99 7.68
C LEU A 425 7.67 5.38 8.63
N ALA A 426 7.48 6.68 8.88
CA ALA A 426 6.40 7.16 9.73
C ALA A 426 5.09 7.17 8.94
N VAL A 427 4.03 6.68 9.56
CA VAL A 427 2.67 6.70 8.99
C VAL A 427 1.78 7.41 10.00
N SER A 428 1.06 8.42 9.52
CA SER A 428 -0.02 9.05 10.29
C SER A 428 -1.09 8.04 10.70
N TYR A 429 -1.99 8.44 11.58
CA TYR A 429 -3.16 7.63 11.88
C TYR A 429 -4.06 7.51 10.65
N TRP A 430 -4.78 6.40 10.53
CA TRP A 430 -5.74 6.21 9.43
C TRP A 430 -6.99 7.07 9.65
N LYS A 431 -7.31 7.92 8.67
CA LYS A 431 -8.59 8.63 8.60
C LYS A 431 -9.58 7.81 7.80
N THR A 432 -10.67 7.40 8.43
CA THR A 432 -11.80 6.74 7.75
C THR A 432 -12.97 7.72 7.62
N ALA A 433 -13.63 7.73 6.47
CA ALA A 433 -14.84 8.49 6.22
C ALA A 433 -15.85 7.68 5.40
N SER A 434 -17.13 7.89 5.66
CA SER A 434 -18.21 7.35 4.83
C SER A 434 -18.26 8.13 3.51
N LEU A 435 -18.43 7.44 2.40
CA LEU A 435 -18.54 8.06 1.08
C LEU A 435 -20.00 8.18 0.66
N THR A 436 -20.35 9.33 0.07
CA THR A 436 -21.63 9.54 -0.61
C THR A 436 -21.45 9.49 -2.13
N GLN A 437 -22.52 9.72 -2.90
CA GLN A 437 -22.43 9.86 -4.36
C GLN A 437 -21.95 11.27 -4.78
N GLU A 438 -21.83 12.20 -3.82
CA GLU A 438 -21.37 13.55 -4.04
C GLU A 438 -19.90 13.67 -3.67
N LEU A 439 -19.17 14.56 -4.36
CA LEU A 439 -17.77 14.83 -4.05
C LEU A 439 -17.69 15.61 -2.74
N GLU A 440 -17.09 15.00 -1.73
CA GLU A 440 -16.97 15.57 -0.40
C GLU A 440 -15.49 15.66 0.03
N PRO A 441 -15.08 16.76 0.69
CA PRO A 441 -13.73 16.89 1.22
C PRO A 441 -13.58 16.12 2.53
N ILE A 442 -12.57 15.26 2.60
CA ILE A 442 -12.23 14.48 3.80
C ILE A 442 -10.84 14.93 4.27
N SER A 443 -10.74 15.39 5.52
CA SER A 443 -9.51 15.97 6.07
C SER A 443 -8.83 15.10 7.15
N LEU A 444 -7.50 15.15 7.16
CA LEU A 444 -6.60 14.56 8.16
C LEU A 444 -5.56 15.61 8.56
N THR A 445 -5.48 15.93 9.85
CA THR A 445 -4.45 16.81 10.39
C THR A 445 -3.39 16.00 11.13
N TRP A 446 -2.12 16.17 10.79
CA TRP A 446 -1.03 15.42 11.38
C TRP A 446 0.26 16.23 11.42
N ARG A 447 1.07 16.04 12.46
CA ARG A 447 2.40 16.65 12.54
C ARG A 447 3.41 15.72 11.88
N VAL A 448 4.03 16.20 10.80
CA VAL A 448 4.98 15.41 10.03
C VAL A 448 6.32 15.38 10.78
N PRO A 449 6.90 14.19 11.05
CA PRO A 449 8.22 14.10 11.66
C PRO A 449 9.31 14.77 10.82
N THR A 450 10.31 15.35 11.48
CA THR A 450 11.46 15.97 10.78
C THR A 450 12.40 14.91 10.18
N LEU A 451 12.50 13.74 10.83
CA LEU A 451 13.40 12.66 10.41
C LEU A 451 12.80 11.86 9.25
N ARG A 452 13.44 11.92 8.08
CA ARG A 452 13.06 11.12 6.91
C ARG A 452 13.90 9.87 6.83
N THR A 453 13.24 8.73 6.88
CA THR A 453 13.91 7.41 6.94
C THR A 453 13.76 6.59 5.66
N ASP A 454 12.97 7.01 4.67
CA ASP A 454 12.83 6.29 3.39
C ASP A 454 13.22 7.19 2.20
N PRO A 455 14.22 6.80 1.38
CA PRO A 455 14.55 7.50 0.14
C PRO A 455 13.47 7.37 -0.94
N LYS A 456 12.52 6.43 -0.83
CA LYS A 456 11.44 6.22 -1.82
C LYS A 456 10.40 7.34 -1.84
N GLY A 457 10.50 8.30 -0.91
CA GLY A 457 9.66 9.48 -0.86
C GLY A 457 8.44 9.31 0.04
N ASP A 458 7.66 10.37 0.12
CA ASP A 458 6.46 10.44 0.95
C ASP A 458 5.26 10.10 0.06
N SER A 459 4.18 9.58 0.64
CA SER A 459 2.98 9.26 -0.13
C SER A 459 1.71 9.33 0.71
N ILE A 460 0.58 9.60 0.06
CA ILE A 460 -0.75 9.49 0.67
C ILE A 460 -1.31 8.15 0.22
N VAL A 461 -1.47 7.22 1.17
CA VAL A 461 -2.02 5.89 0.93
C VAL A 461 -3.54 5.97 1.02
N ILE A 462 -4.23 5.49 -0.01
CA ILE A 462 -5.69 5.63 -0.16
C ILE A 462 -6.29 4.25 -0.42
N GLU A 463 -7.21 3.83 0.45
CA GLU A 463 -7.85 2.52 0.40
C GLU A 463 -9.37 2.67 0.46
N PRO A 464 -10.08 2.47 -0.66
CA PRO A 464 -11.54 2.43 -0.67
C PRO A 464 -12.05 1.11 -0.08
N GLY A 465 -13.17 1.13 0.65
CA GLY A 465 -13.89 -0.09 1.00
C GLY A 465 -13.09 -1.13 1.81
N ILE A 466 -13.44 -2.40 1.61
CA ILE A 466 -12.73 -3.54 2.20
C ILE A 466 -11.71 -4.04 1.17
N PRO A 467 -10.43 -4.20 1.53
CA PRO A 467 -9.44 -4.75 0.60
C PRO A 467 -9.90 -6.07 -0.03
N GLY A 468 -9.92 -6.13 -1.37
CA GLY A 468 -10.33 -7.31 -2.13
C GLY A 468 -11.81 -7.40 -2.52
N ASP A 469 -12.65 -6.46 -2.10
CA ASP A 469 -14.08 -6.48 -2.42
C ASP A 469 -14.43 -5.97 -3.84
N GLY A 470 -13.45 -5.40 -4.55
CA GLY A 470 -13.65 -4.86 -5.91
C GLY A 470 -14.39 -3.53 -5.94
N THR A 471 -14.61 -2.90 -4.78
CA THR A 471 -15.25 -1.58 -4.70
C THR A 471 -14.26 -0.46 -4.97
N GLY A 472 -14.76 0.73 -5.31
CA GLY A 472 -13.90 1.86 -5.61
C GLY A 472 -14.45 3.23 -5.22
N THR A 473 -13.56 4.21 -5.26
CA THR A 473 -13.83 5.62 -5.02
C THR A 473 -13.35 6.44 -6.22
N GLU A 474 -13.98 7.59 -6.45
CA GLU A 474 -13.53 8.59 -7.41
C GLU A 474 -12.96 9.77 -6.64
N ILE A 475 -11.72 10.13 -6.93
CA ILE A 475 -10.98 11.23 -6.31
C ILE A 475 -10.87 12.36 -7.33
N SER A 476 -11.32 13.56 -6.98
CA SER A 476 -11.19 14.73 -7.85
C SER A 476 -9.98 15.59 -7.50
N ALA A 477 -9.60 15.65 -6.22
CA ALA A 477 -8.46 16.47 -5.79
C ALA A 477 -7.79 15.92 -4.52
N ILE A 478 -6.50 16.18 -4.41
CA ILE A 478 -5.70 15.96 -3.20
C ILE A 478 -4.93 17.25 -2.90
N VAL A 479 -5.18 17.84 -1.74
CA VAL A 479 -4.60 19.11 -1.30
C VAL A 479 -3.88 18.91 0.03
N VAL A 480 -2.74 19.57 0.19
CA VAL A 480 -1.99 19.61 1.45
C VAL A 480 -1.86 21.06 1.89
N ASP A 481 -2.53 21.40 2.98
CA ASP A 481 -2.39 22.69 3.66
C ASP A 481 -1.33 22.54 4.76
N VAL A 482 -0.31 23.40 4.79
CA VAL A 482 0.67 23.49 5.87
C VAL A 482 0.19 24.53 6.87
N LEU A 483 0.14 24.15 8.13
CA LEU A 483 -0.34 24.96 9.26
C LEU A 483 0.84 25.34 10.17
N ASP A 484 0.75 26.51 10.80
CA ASP A 484 1.64 26.96 11.89
C ASP A 484 1.09 26.59 13.27
#